data_AF-A0AAJ4KWB5-F1
#
_entry.id   AF-A0AAJ4KWB5-F1
#
_cell.length_a   1.000
_cell.length_b   1.000
_cell.length_c   1.000
_cell.angle_alpha   90.00
_cell.angle_beta   90.00
_cell.angle_gamma   90.00
#
_symmetry.space_group_name_H-M   'P 1'
#
loop_
_entity.id
_entity.type
_entity.pdbx_description
1 polymer ?
#
loop_
_entity_poly.entity_id
_entity_poly.type
_entity_poly.pdbx_seq_one_letter_code
_entity_poly.pdbx_strand_id
1 'polypeptide(L)'
;MFEHVNLEYDYSNYGFPGAEVTQKLVTGYDQSVNVTAYTAQFDNHSATMSVYSTGLVVFSDVYPDKVVIRANREFKPGDDGNLHLVDA
;
A
#
# COMPACT_ATOMS: atom_id res chain seq x y z
N MET A 1 -5.81 20.03 10.77
CA MET A 1 -7.06 19.71 10.05
C MET A 1 -6.89 18.29 9.55
N PHE A 2 -7.74 17.35 9.94
CA PHE A 2 -7.71 16.00 9.37
C PHE A 2 -8.50 16.08 8.05
N GLU A 3 -7.80 16.07 6.93
CA GLU A 3 -8.45 15.94 5.63
C GLU A 3 -8.93 14.49 5.48
N HIS A 4 -10.22 14.33 5.19
CA HIS A 4 -10.76 13.02 4.87
C HIS A 4 -10.26 12.64 3.47
N VAL A 5 -9.47 11.58 3.39
CA VAL A 5 -9.00 11.01 2.11
C VAL A 5 -9.73 9.70 1.87
N ASN A 6 -10.45 9.60 0.76
CA ASN A 6 -11.10 8.36 0.35
C ASN A 6 -10.06 7.41 -0.26
N LEU A 7 -10.06 6.14 0.16
CA LEU A 7 -9.17 5.11 -0.37
C LEU A 7 -9.96 4.21 -1.33
N GLU A 8 -10.17 4.70 -2.54
CA GLU A 8 -11.09 4.12 -3.54
C GLU A 8 -10.62 2.78 -4.13
N TYR A 9 -9.32 2.51 -4.07
CA TYR A 9 -8.74 1.32 -4.69
C TYR A 9 -8.35 0.31 -3.62
N ASP A 10 -8.84 -0.91 -3.72
CA ASP A 10 -8.55 -2.03 -2.82
C ASP A 10 -7.86 -3.17 -3.59
N TYR A 11 -6.67 -3.55 -3.14
CA TYR A 11 -5.90 -4.66 -3.65
C TYR A 11 -5.71 -5.65 -2.50
N SER A 12 -6.32 -6.82 -2.60
CA SER A 12 -6.15 -7.89 -1.61
C SER A 12 -5.44 -9.07 -2.25
N ASN A 13 -4.36 -9.52 -1.62
CA ASN A 13 -3.61 -10.67 -2.08
C ASN A 13 -3.53 -11.71 -0.95
N TYR A 14 -3.76 -12.97 -1.31
CA TYR A 14 -3.83 -14.07 -0.37
C TYR A 14 -2.68 -15.04 -0.64
N GLY A 15 -2.00 -15.42 0.43
CA GLY A 15 -0.89 -16.34 0.42
C GLY A 15 -1.35 -17.77 0.52
N PHE A 16 -0.51 -18.67 0.00
CA PHE A 16 -0.60 -20.07 0.38
C PHE A 16 -0.03 -20.26 1.79
N PRO A 17 -0.50 -21.24 2.57
CA PRO A 17 0.05 -21.54 3.88
C PRO A 17 1.59 -21.72 3.83
N GLY A 18 2.32 -20.88 4.57
CA GLY A 18 3.79 -20.90 4.61
C GLY A 18 4.51 -20.05 3.56
N ALA A 19 3.78 -19.33 2.69
CA ALA A 19 4.35 -18.39 1.73
C ALA A 19 4.22 -16.94 2.24
N GLU A 20 5.31 -16.19 2.18
CA GLU A 20 5.30 -14.76 2.49
C GLU A 20 4.69 -14.01 1.30
N VAL A 21 3.55 -13.34 1.52
CA VAL A 21 2.91 -12.52 0.48
C VAL A 21 3.52 -11.13 0.53
N THR A 22 4.32 -10.81 -0.49
CA THR A 22 4.81 -9.46 -0.69
C THR A 22 4.21 -8.89 -1.95
N GLN A 23 3.56 -7.72 -1.82
CA GLN A 23 3.09 -6.94 -2.96
C GLN A 23 3.90 -5.66 -3.00
N LYS A 24 4.71 -5.51 -4.05
CA LYS A 24 5.51 -4.30 -4.26
C LYS A 24 4.70 -3.30 -5.07
N LEU A 25 4.48 -2.13 -4.47
CA LEU A 25 3.92 -0.96 -5.14
C LEU A 25 5.08 -0.10 -5.67
N VAL A 26 5.07 0.18 -6.97
CA VAL A 26 5.99 1.11 -7.62
C VAL A 26 5.27 2.43 -7.78
N THR A 27 5.70 3.44 -7.02
CA THR A 27 5.02 4.74 -6.99
C THR A 27 5.56 5.73 -8.00
N GLY A 28 6.77 5.49 -8.53
CA GLY A 28 7.50 6.45 -9.37
C GLY A 28 8.04 7.66 -8.62
N TYR A 29 7.67 7.83 -7.34
CA TYR A 29 8.06 8.96 -6.50
C TYR A 29 9.25 8.66 -5.58
N ASP A 30 9.86 7.49 -5.73
CA ASP A 30 10.73 6.84 -4.74
C ASP A 30 12.03 7.61 -4.40
N GLN A 31 12.33 8.73 -5.07
CA GLN A 31 13.57 9.50 -4.86
C GLN A 31 13.37 10.97 -4.46
N SER A 32 12.14 11.49 -4.37
CA SER A 32 11.96 12.96 -4.15
C SER A 32 10.73 13.35 -3.34
N VAL A 33 10.14 12.43 -2.58
CA VAL A 33 8.94 12.69 -1.78
C VAL A 33 9.15 12.40 -0.30
N ASN A 34 8.59 13.26 0.53
CA ASN A 34 8.54 13.00 1.96
C ASN A 34 7.37 12.05 2.23
N VAL A 35 7.63 11.00 3.00
CA VAL A 35 6.62 10.03 3.41
C VAL A 35 6.48 10.07 4.92
N THR A 36 5.26 10.25 5.40
CA THR A 36 4.91 10.09 6.82
C THR A 36 4.19 8.77 6.98
N ALA A 37 4.75 7.86 7.79
CA ALA A 37 4.17 6.56 8.05
C ALA A 37 3.62 6.49 9.48
N TYR A 38 2.41 5.93 9.61
CA TYR A 38 1.76 5.63 10.88
C TYR A 38 1.54 4.12 10.97
N THR A 39 2.24 3.46 11.89
CA THR A 39 2.16 2.00 12.04
C THR A 39 1.46 1.64 13.34
N ALA A 40 0.50 0.73 13.27
CA ALA A 40 -0.14 0.08 14.39
C ALA A 40 0.13 -1.42 14.33
N GLN A 41 0.66 -1.96 15.42
CA GLN A 41 0.97 -3.38 15.54
C GLN A 41 -0.11 -4.08 16.37
N PHE A 42 -0.62 -5.19 15.86
CA PHE A 42 -1.58 -6.07 16.52
C PHE A 42 -0.98 -7.47 16.67
N ASP A 43 -1.65 -8.33 17.46
CA ASP A 43 -1.17 -9.67 17.76
C ASP A 43 -1.00 -10.55 16.51
N ASN A 44 -1.83 -10.33 15.48
CA ASN A 44 -1.89 -11.17 14.29
C ASN A 44 -1.71 -10.40 12.96
N HIS A 45 -1.50 -9.08 12.99
CA HIS A 45 -1.26 -8.27 11.80
C HIS A 45 -0.56 -6.95 12.13
N SER A 46 -0.07 -6.28 11.09
CA SER A 46 0.46 -4.91 11.18
C SER A 46 -0.25 -4.03 10.16
N ALA A 47 -0.78 -2.91 10.62
CA ALA A 47 -1.39 -1.90 9.76
C ALA A 47 -0.48 -0.68 9.64
N THR A 48 -0.23 -0.21 8.43
CA THR A 48 0.57 0.98 8.15
C THR A 48 -0.16 1.90 7.20
N MET A 49 -0.27 3.18 7.57
CA MET A 49 -0.73 4.25 6.67
C MET A 49 0.44 5.14 6.28
N SER A 50 0.75 5.18 4.99
CA SER A 50 1.81 6.00 4.38
C SER A 50 1.19 7.17 3.64
N VAL A 51 1.53 8.39 4.06
CA VAL A 51 1.08 9.65 3.45
C VAL A 51 2.27 10.32 2.77
N TYR A 52 2.21 10.41 1.45
CA TYR A 52 3.25 11.00 0.61
C TYR A 52 2.99 12.50 0.44
N SER A 53 4.04 13.30 0.33
CA SER A 53 3.93 14.75 0.08
C SER A 53 3.25 15.12 -1.26
N THR A 54 3.11 14.15 -2.17
CA THR A 54 2.35 14.28 -3.44
C THR A 54 0.83 14.15 -3.26
N GLY A 55 0.38 13.85 -2.04
CA GLY A 55 -1.02 13.56 -1.74
C GLY A 55 -1.43 12.10 -1.99
N LEU A 56 -0.50 11.22 -2.39
CA LEU A 56 -0.72 9.78 -2.41
C LEU A 56 -0.85 9.27 -0.96
N VAL A 57 -1.88 8.47 -0.71
CA VAL A 57 -2.10 7.79 0.57
C VAL A 57 -2.24 6.30 0.30
N VAL A 58 -1.42 5.52 0.97
CA VAL A 58 -1.43 4.05 0.91
C VAL A 58 -1.64 3.51 2.32
N PHE A 59 -2.67 2.71 2.50
CA PHE A 59 -2.92 1.91 3.69
C PHE A 59 -2.58 0.45 3.37
N SER A 60 -1.79 -0.18 4.22
CA SER A 60 -1.44 -1.60 4.12
C SER A 60 -1.77 -2.29 5.42
N ASP A 61 -2.46 -3.42 5.34
CA ASP A 61 -2.78 -4.29 6.46
C ASP A 61 -2.27 -5.71 6.16
N VAL A 62 -1.25 -6.11 6.91
CA VAL A 62 -0.41 -7.29 6.63
C VAL A 62 -0.64 -8.36 7.71
N TYR A 63 -1.22 -9.47 7.29
CA TYR A 63 -1.43 -10.70 8.04
C TYR A 63 -0.41 -11.77 7.59
N PRO A 64 -0.21 -12.86 8.36
CA PRO A 64 0.67 -13.95 7.98
C PRO A 64 0.35 -14.60 6.61
N ASP A 65 -0.92 -14.60 6.21
CA ASP A 65 -1.44 -15.28 5.03
C ASP A 65 -2.09 -14.32 4.03
N LYS A 66 -2.07 -13.00 4.29
CA LYS A 66 -2.83 -12.03 3.50
C LYS A 66 -2.21 -10.64 3.61
N VAL A 67 -2.25 -9.91 2.51
CA VAL A 67 -2.01 -8.46 2.51
C VAL A 67 -3.22 -7.76 1.90
N VAL A 68 -3.75 -6.75 2.60
CA VAL A 68 -4.74 -5.81 2.07
C VAL A 68 -4.06 -4.48 1.87
N ILE A 69 -4.20 -3.90 0.68
CA ILE A 69 -3.71 -2.58 0.35
C ILE A 69 -4.90 -1.74 -0.08
N ARG A 70 -5.02 -0.54 0.46
CA ARG A 70 -5.97 0.47 0.00
C ARG A 70 -5.24 1.74 -0.36
N ALA A 71 -5.62 2.36 -1.46
CA ALA A 71 -4.99 3.59 -1.92
C ALA A 71 -6.03 4.60 -2.43
N ASN A 72 -5.68 5.88 -2.37
CA ASN A 72 -6.49 6.94 -2.98
C ASN A 72 -6.23 7.14 -4.48
N ARG A 73 -5.29 6.38 -5.05
CA ARG A 73 -4.94 6.41 -6.48
C ARG A 73 -4.79 5.00 -7.04
N GLU A 74 -5.04 4.86 -8.33
CA GLU A 74 -5.04 3.58 -9.03
C GLU A 74 -3.62 3.07 -9.26
N PHE A 75 -3.41 1.78 -9.05
CA PHE A 75 -2.22 1.04 -9.44
C PHE A 75 -2.63 -0.06 -10.42
N LYS A 76 -1.81 -0.30 -11.44
CA LYS A 76 -2.03 -1.35 -12.45
C LYS A 76 -0.86 -2.34 -12.49
N PRO A 77 -1.11 -3.62 -12.82
CA PRO A 77 -0.03 -4.57 -13.06
C PRO A 77 0.92 -4.07 -14.16
N GLY A 78 2.21 -4.05 -13.87
CA GLY A 78 3.27 -3.85 -14.84
C GLY A 78 3.84 -5.17 -15.35
N ASP A 79 4.63 -5.09 -16.42
CA ASP A 79 5.28 -6.25 -17.05
C ASP A 79 6.35 -6.92 -16.15
N ASP A 80 6.74 -6.24 -15.07
CA ASP A 80 7.71 -6.71 -14.07
C ASP A 80 7.08 -7.46 -12.89
N GLY A 81 5.76 -7.70 -12.94
CA GLY A 81 5.00 -8.37 -11.89
C GLY A 81 4.68 -7.49 -10.68
N ASN A 82 4.98 -6.18 -10.72
CA ASN A 82 4.64 -5.23 -9.67
C ASN A 82 3.38 -4.42 -10.02
N LEU A 83 2.82 -3.74 -9.02
CA LEU A 83 1.74 -2.78 -9.23
C LEU A 83 2.33 -1.37 -9.38
N HIS A 84 2.07 -0.70 -10.50
CA HIS A 84 2.59 0.63 -10.82
C HIS A 84 1.47 1.66 -10.71
N LEU A 85 1.77 2.77 -10.03
CA LEU A 85 0.85 3.91 -9.94
C LEU A 85 0.56 4.45 -11.35
N VAL A 86 -0.72 4.61 -11.69
CA VAL A 86 -1.16 4.95 -13.06
C VAL A 86 -0.77 6.37 -13.47
N ASP A 87 -0.70 7.29 -12.51
CA ASP A 87 -0.44 8.71 -12.69
C ASP A 87 0.91 9.17 -12.12
N ALA A 88 1.88 8.24 -12.03
CA ALA A 88 3.26 8.52 -11.62
C ALA A 88 4.00 9.44 -12.60
#